data_AF-A0A317P0N7-F1
#
_entry.id   AF-A0A317P0N7-F1
#
_cell.length_a   1.000
_cell.length_b   1.000
_cell.length_c   1.000
_cell.angle_alpha   90.00
_cell.angle_beta   90.00
_cell.angle_gamma   90.00
#
_symmetry.space_group_name_H-M   'P 1'
#
loop_
_entity.id
_entity.type
_entity.pdbx_description
1 polymer ?
#
loop_
_entity_poly.entity_id
_entity_poly.type
_entity_poly.pdbx_seq_one_letter_code
_entity_poly.pdbx_strand_id
1 'polypeptide(L)'
;MNTWRELDAATRRSLLRGEPATDPEVDRIARAYAEGELRAPIARQVVYAVPLGVIGGIGLAATRSVTGWSVSDLAPFLVLAAVGYVVLAARRKLALTRILNVSHGTPREPVPGTSSEALAIRVSRAGALRMMAPYLIVIVALLIAGAVWSMPWLAVGAGLAAVPVLAYTGYLLTGTTTDRGIILDAHGLHYPHRRAQVAWESVREIRVFPLRATASDQRQVIAFILHDDEHYLRQLPAWEARLCRMNRKTYLSSLVMIDGFVDTPVGVIAATAAALSRLPVTASH
;
A
#
# COMPACT_ATOMS: atom_id res chain seq x y z
N MET A 1 -30.43 -8.62 8.88
CA MET A 1 -29.45 -8.09 7.90
C MET A 1 -28.24 -8.97 7.97
N ASN A 2 -27.79 -9.52 6.84
CA ASN A 2 -26.66 -10.44 6.84
C ASN A 2 -25.39 -9.74 7.32
N THR A 3 -24.67 -10.33 8.28
CA THR A 3 -23.41 -9.77 8.81
C THR A 3 -22.18 -10.46 8.22
N TRP A 4 -21.00 -9.84 8.33
CA TRP A 4 -19.74 -10.45 7.87
C TRP A 4 -19.51 -11.87 8.40
N ARG A 5 -19.97 -12.17 9.63
CA ARG A 5 -19.83 -13.49 10.24
C ARG A 5 -20.73 -14.56 9.62
N GLU A 6 -21.82 -14.14 8.98
CA GLU A 6 -22.80 -15.01 8.34
C GLU A 6 -22.38 -15.40 6.92
N LEU A 7 -21.39 -14.72 6.33
CA LEU A 7 -20.73 -15.17 5.11
C LEU A 7 -19.97 -16.48 5.37
N ASP A 8 -20.02 -17.40 4.41
CA ASP A 8 -19.29 -18.65 4.49
C ASP A 8 -17.77 -18.41 4.57
N ALA A 9 -17.05 -19.37 5.14
CA ALA A 9 -15.62 -19.23 5.39
C ALA A 9 -14.77 -19.20 4.12
N ALA A 10 -15.27 -19.68 2.97
CA ALA A 10 -14.55 -19.63 1.71
C ALA A 10 -14.65 -18.24 1.10
N THR A 11 -15.85 -17.66 1.05
CA THR A 11 -16.11 -16.28 0.57
C THR A 11 -15.38 -15.25 1.41
N ARG A 12 -15.35 -15.37 2.73
CA ARG A 12 -14.52 -14.46 3.56
C ARG A 12 -13.03 -14.54 3.21
N ARG A 13 -12.52 -15.74 2.95
CA ARG A 13 -11.10 -15.95 2.60
C ARG A 13 -10.76 -15.41 1.20
N SER A 14 -11.65 -15.56 0.21
CA SER A 14 -11.44 -14.98 -1.13
C SER A 14 -11.44 -13.45 -1.06
N LEU A 15 -12.40 -12.85 -0.36
CA LEU A 15 -12.49 -11.39 -0.18
C LEU A 15 -11.24 -10.83 0.51
N LEU A 16 -10.75 -11.48 1.58
CA LEU A 16 -9.51 -11.07 2.26
C LEU A 16 -8.25 -11.23 1.39
N ARG A 17 -8.29 -12.07 0.36
CA ARG A 17 -7.20 -12.20 -0.63
C ARG A 17 -7.24 -11.10 -1.69
N GLY A 18 -8.36 -10.36 -1.79
CA GLY A 18 -8.58 -9.32 -2.80
C GLY A 18 -9.25 -9.86 -4.06
N GLU A 19 -10.07 -10.91 -3.94
CA GLU A 19 -10.94 -11.36 -5.04
C GLU A 19 -12.25 -10.54 -5.03
N PRO A 20 -12.78 -10.16 -6.21
CA PRO A 20 -14.03 -9.41 -6.29
C PRO A 20 -15.21 -10.25 -5.82
N ALA A 21 -16.13 -9.60 -5.11
CA ALA A 21 -17.39 -10.20 -4.75
C ALA A 21 -18.20 -10.49 -6.03
N THR A 22 -18.69 -11.72 -6.15
CA THR A 22 -19.55 -12.16 -7.26
C THR A 22 -20.98 -11.64 -7.14
N ASP A 23 -21.41 -11.29 -5.93
CA ASP A 23 -22.76 -10.83 -5.62
C ASP A 23 -22.72 -9.40 -5.01
N PRO A 24 -23.52 -8.45 -5.52
CA PRO A 24 -23.66 -7.10 -4.94
C PRO A 24 -24.01 -7.08 -3.44
N GLU A 25 -24.74 -8.07 -2.92
CA GLU A 25 -25.07 -8.14 -1.50
C GLU A 25 -23.85 -8.51 -0.65
N VAL A 26 -23.06 -9.49 -1.10
CA VAL A 26 -21.78 -9.86 -0.46
C VAL A 26 -20.80 -8.69 -0.49
N ASP A 27 -20.76 -7.98 -1.61
CA ASP A 27 -19.96 -6.77 -1.79
C ASP A 27 -20.30 -5.68 -0.76
N ARG A 28 -21.61 -5.40 -0.59
CA ARG A 28 -22.11 -4.43 0.40
C ARG A 28 -21.72 -4.82 1.82
N ILE A 29 -21.86 -6.10 2.20
CA ILE A 29 -21.52 -6.60 3.54
C ILE A 29 -20.00 -6.48 3.79
N ALA A 30 -19.19 -6.86 2.81
CA ALA A 30 -17.74 -6.80 2.88
C ALA A 30 -17.23 -5.35 3.02
N ARG A 31 -17.81 -4.43 2.25
CA ARG A 31 -17.55 -2.98 2.36
C ARG A 31 -17.89 -2.46 3.75
N ALA A 32 -19.11 -2.69 4.23
CA ALA A 32 -19.55 -2.21 5.54
C ALA A 32 -18.63 -2.72 6.66
N TYR A 33 -18.20 -3.98 6.58
CA TYR A 33 -17.23 -4.56 7.51
C TYR A 33 -15.87 -3.85 7.44
N ALA A 34 -15.30 -3.70 6.23
CA ALA A 34 -14.00 -3.09 6.05
C ALA A 34 -13.97 -1.61 6.46
N GLU A 35 -15.03 -0.85 6.16
CA GLU A 35 -15.17 0.55 6.61
C GLU A 35 -15.29 0.65 8.13
N GLY A 36 -16.09 -0.21 8.75
CA GLY A 36 -16.23 -0.25 10.22
C GLY A 36 -14.91 -0.58 10.94
N GLU A 37 -14.14 -1.53 10.41
CA GLU A 37 -12.85 -1.93 10.97
C GLU A 37 -11.74 -0.89 10.75
N LEU A 38 -11.73 -0.20 9.60
CA LEU A 38 -10.76 0.85 9.31
C LEU A 38 -11.05 2.17 10.04
N ARG A 39 -12.34 2.47 10.29
CA ARG A 39 -12.77 3.63 11.09
C ARG A 39 -12.72 3.39 12.60
N ALA A 40 -12.50 2.15 13.04
CA ALA A 40 -12.43 1.85 14.47
C ALA A 40 -11.35 2.71 15.14
N PRO A 41 -11.70 3.50 16.17
CA PRO A 41 -10.77 4.45 16.78
C PRO A 41 -9.57 3.74 17.41
N ILE A 42 -8.41 4.40 17.41
CA ILE A 42 -7.17 3.96 18.07
C ILE A 42 -7.45 3.55 19.53
N ALA A 43 -8.42 4.17 20.19
CA ALA A 43 -8.89 3.80 21.52
C ALA A 43 -9.24 2.31 21.66
N ARG A 44 -9.83 1.67 20.64
CA ARG A 44 -10.14 0.23 20.66
C ARG A 44 -8.86 -0.62 20.62
N GLN A 45 -7.83 -0.16 19.91
CA GLN A 45 -6.51 -0.81 19.90
C GLN A 45 -5.79 -0.62 21.24
N VAL A 46 -5.90 0.55 21.88
CA VAL A 46 -5.37 0.81 23.22
C VAL A 46 -6.04 -0.06 24.28
N VAL A 47 -7.38 -0.21 24.23
CA VAL A 47 -8.15 -1.06 25.16
C VAL A 47 -7.74 -2.52 25.09
N TYR A 48 -7.32 -3.04 23.93
CA TYR A 48 -6.77 -4.40 23.83
C TYR A 48 -5.26 -4.46 24.11
N ALA A 49 -4.50 -3.40 23.80
CA ALA A 49 -3.06 -3.35 24.01
C ALA A 49 -2.68 -3.26 25.49
N VAL A 50 -3.49 -2.59 26.32
CA VAL A 50 -3.22 -2.45 27.77
C VAL A 50 -3.29 -3.81 28.49
N PRO A 51 -4.36 -4.63 28.38
CA PRO A 51 -4.39 -5.97 28.98
C PRO A 51 -3.31 -6.89 28.43
N LEU A 52 -3.04 -6.85 27.11
CA LEU A 52 -1.97 -7.64 26.49
C LEU A 52 -0.59 -7.22 26.99
N GLY A 53 -0.35 -5.92 27.20
CA GLY A 53 0.88 -5.39 27.77
C GLY A 53 1.06 -5.78 29.24
N VAL A 54 -0.04 -5.78 30.02
CA VAL A 54 -0.04 -6.24 31.42
C VAL A 54 0.23 -7.75 31.50
N ILE A 55 -0.47 -8.57 30.70
CA ILE A 55 -0.24 -10.03 30.65
C ILE A 55 1.18 -10.35 30.16
N GLY A 56 1.66 -9.64 29.14
CA GLY A 56 3.03 -9.77 28.64
C GLY A 56 4.07 -9.38 29.69
N GLY A 57 3.83 -8.29 30.43
CA GLY A 57 4.68 -7.84 31.53
C GLY A 57 4.71 -8.83 32.70
N ILE A 58 3.56 -9.38 33.08
CA ILE A 58 3.45 -10.42 34.12
C ILE A 58 4.16 -11.70 33.66
N GLY A 59 3.96 -12.12 32.41
CA GLY A 59 4.63 -13.27 31.83
C GLY A 59 6.16 -13.11 31.79
N LEU A 60 6.67 -11.94 31.39
CA LEU A 60 8.09 -11.63 31.42
C LEU A 60 8.67 -11.61 32.84
N ALA A 61 7.94 -11.04 33.80
CA ALA A 61 8.35 -11.02 35.21
C ALA A 61 8.41 -12.43 35.80
N ALA A 62 7.41 -13.27 35.49
CA ALA A 62 7.38 -14.67 35.91
C ALA A 62 8.46 -15.53 35.21
N THR A 63 8.73 -15.26 33.94
CA THR A 63 9.80 -15.95 33.21
C THR A 63 11.15 -15.60 33.83
N ARG A 64 11.40 -14.31 34.12
CA ARG A 64 12.61 -13.85 34.80
C ARG A 64 12.77 -14.47 36.19
N SER A 65 11.70 -14.59 36.97
CA SER A 65 11.79 -15.18 38.31
C SER A 65 12.03 -16.69 38.31
N VAL A 66 11.62 -17.40 37.25
CA VAL A 66 11.76 -18.86 37.13
C VAL A 66 13.05 -19.26 36.41
N THR A 67 13.43 -18.58 35.32
CA THR A 67 14.59 -18.96 34.50
C THR A 67 15.86 -18.16 34.81
N GLY A 68 15.75 -17.08 35.60
CA GLY A 68 16.87 -16.19 35.91
C GLY A 68 17.33 -15.32 34.73
N TRP A 69 16.62 -15.35 33.60
CA TRP A 69 17.01 -14.63 32.38
C TRP A 69 16.98 -13.11 32.59
N SER A 70 18.02 -12.46 32.09
CA SER A 70 18.13 -11.00 32.09
C SER A 70 17.16 -10.39 31.07
N VAL A 71 16.85 -9.10 31.21
CA VAL A 71 16.03 -8.37 30.22
C VAL A 71 16.68 -8.37 28.84
N SER A 72 18.01 -8.40 28.78
CA SER A 72 18.79 -8.59 27.56
C SER A 72 18.53 -9.94 26.88
N ASP A 73 18.31 -11.02 27.63
CA ASP A 73 18.01 -12.34 27.05
C ASP A 73 16.59 -12.39 26.47
N LEU A 74 15.68 -11.57 26.99
CA LEU A 74 14.26 -11.50 26.59
C LEU A 74 13.98 -10.47 25.47
N ALA A 75 14.83 -9.45 25.35
CA ALA A 75 14.72 -8.41 24.33
C ALA A 75 14.60 -8.93 22.87
N PRO A 76 15.34 -9.97 22.40
CA PRO A 76 15.11 -10.54 21.07
C PRO A 76 13.66 -11.01 20.85
N PHE A 77 13.07 -11.68 21.83
CA PHE A 77 11.70 -12.18 21.74
C PHE A 77 10.68 -11.05 21.72
N LEU A 78 10.93 -9.98 22.49
CA LEU A 78 10.07 -8.79 22.49
C LEU A 78 10.12 -8.03 21.17
N VAL A 79 11.31 -7.88 20.60
CA VAL A 79 11.48 -7.28 19.27
C VAL A 79 10.78 -8.12 18.21
N LEU A 80 10.95 -9.46 18.23
CA LEU A 80 10.26 -10.37 17.31
C LEU A 80 8.74 -10.33 17.46
N ALA A 81 8.23 -10.29 18.70
CA ALA A 81 6.80 -10.17 18.96
C ALA A 81 6.22 -8.84 18.47
N ALA A 82 6.93 -7.73 18.71
CA ALA A 82 6.54 -6.41 18.24
C ALA A 82 6.53 -6.34 16.70
N VAL A 83 7.58 -6.85 16.04
CA VAL A 83 7.64 -6.94 14.57
C VAL A 83 6.52 -7.83 14.04
N GLY A 84 6.29 -9.00 14.65
CA GLY A 84 5.22 -9.92 14.28
C GLY A 84 3.84 -9.28 14.39
N TYR A 85 3.59 -8.54 15.47
CA TYR A 85 2.35 -7.78 15.66
C TYR A 85 2.16 -6.70 14.58
N VAL A 86 3.20 -5.91 14.29
CA VAL A 86 3.17 -4.88 13.25
C VAL A 86 2.90 -5.50 11.87
N VAL A 87 3.55 -6.62 11.54
CA VAL A 87 3.33 -7.34 10.27
C VAL A 87 1.90 -7.87 10.19
N LEU A 88 1.36 -8.44 11.26
CA LEU A 88 -0.01 -8.95 11.29
C LEU A 88 -1.02 -7.81 11.13
N ALA A 89 -0.82 -6.69 11.84
CA ALA A 89 -1.67 -5.50 11.75
C ALA A 89 -1.62 -4.91 10.32
N ALA A 90 -0.44 -4.79 9.73
CA ALA A 90 -0.25 -4.31 8.36
C ALA A 90 -0.94 -5.23 7.34
N ARG A 91 -0.82 -6.56 7.49
CA ARG A 91 -1.50 -7.54 6.62
C ARG A 91 -3.02 -7.46 6.73
N ARG A 92 -3.56 -7.36 7.95
CA ARG A 92 -4.99 -7.20 8.17
C ARG A 92 -5.50 -5.94 7.50
N LYS A 93 -4.79 -4.82 7.72
CA LYS A 93 -5.13 -3.53 7.13
C LYS A 93 -5.11 -3.57 5.60
N LEU A 94 -4.08 -4.16 5.02
CA LEU A 94 -3.99 -4.39 3.58
C LEU A 94 -5.17 -5.20 3.05
N ALA A 95 -5.58 -6.27 3.75
CA ALA A 95 -6.73 -7.09 3.35
C ALA A 95 -8.04 -6.29 3.39
N LEU A 96 -8.25 -5.43 4.38
CA LEU A 96 -9.43 -4.56 4.43
C LEU A 96 -9.42 -3.52 3.31
N THR A 97 -8.27 -2.90 3.02
CA THR A 97 -8.13 -1.98 1.89
C THR A 97 -8.39 -2.68 0.55
N ARG A 98 -7.94 -3.92 0.39
CA ARG A 98 -8.22 -4.75 -0.80
C ARG A 98 -9.72 -4.95 -1.00
N ILE A 99 -10.44 -5.30 0.06
CA ILE A 99 -11.90 -5.47 -0.01
C ILE A 99 -12.56 -4.20 -0.55
N LEU A 100 -12.16 -3.03 -0.07
CA LEU A 100 -12.76 -1.76 -0.50
C LEU A 100 -12.43 -1.39 -1.96
N ASN A 101 -11.22 -1.69 -2.43
CA ASN A 101 -10.75 -1.30 -3.76
C ASN A 101 -11.13 -2.28 -4.86
N VAL A 102 -11.25 -3.57 -4.53
CA VAL A 102 -11.61 -4.63 -5.49
C VAL A 102 -13.14 -4.69 -5.70
N SER A 103 -13.88 -4.21 -4.70
CA SER A 103 -15.32 -4.15 -4.68
C SER A 103 -15.90 -3.28 -5.82
N HIS A 104 -16.89 -3.82 -6.54
CA HIS A 104 -17.56 -3.13 -7.64
C HIS A 104 -18.43 -2.00 -7.07
N GLY A 105 -17.87 -0.81 -6.98
CA GLY A 105 -18.63 0.40 -6.67
C GLY A 105 -19.65 0.65 -7.76
N THR A 106 -20.76 1.31 -7.43
CA THR A 106 -21.57 1.95 -8.46
C THR A 106 -20.65 2.87 -9.27
N PRO A 107 -20.62 2.76 -10.61
CA PRO A 107 -19.90 3.73 -11.44
C PRO A 107 -20.45 5.12 -11.11
N ARG A 108 -19.57 6.05 -10.77
CA ARG A 108 -19.94 7.42 -10.39
C ARG A 108 -19.20 8.43 -11.25
N GLU A 109 -19.85 9.60 -11.32
CA GLU A 109 -19.78 10.67 -12.30
C GLU A 109 -18.48 10.80 -13.10
N PRO A 110 -18.57 10.96 -14.43
CA PRO A 110 -17.41 11.23 -15.26
C PRO A 110 -16.73 12.49 -14.75
N VAL A 111 -15.44 12.38 -14.40
CA VAL A 111 -14.62 13.54 -14.07
C VAL A 111 -14.54 14.41 -15.33
N PRO A 112 -15.01 15.67 -15.31
CA PRO A 112 -14.94 16.54 -16.47
C PRO A 112 -13.47 16.76 -16.83
N GLY A 113 -13.11 16.52 -18.08
CA GLY A 113 -11.77 16.76 -18.60
C GLY A 113 -11.44 18.26 -18.56
N THR A 114 -10.36 18.64 -17.89
CA THR A 114 -9.98 20.05 -17.71
C THR A 114 -8.84 20.50 -18.62
N SER A 115 -8.08 19.59 -19.23
CA SER A 115 -6.99 19.92 -20.14
C SER A 115 -6.70 18.80 -21.14
N SER A 116 -6.49 19.17 -22.41
CA SER A 116 -6.04 18.29 -23.49
C SER A 116 -4.52 18.36 -23.73
N GLU A 117 -3.79 19.07 -22.89
CA GLU A 117 -2.34 19.20 -23.00
C GLU A 117 -1.61 18.01 -22.38
N ALA A 118 -0.42 17.72 -22.88
CA ALA A 118 0.42 16.66 -22.34
C ALA A 118 0.83 17.00 -20.91
N LEU A 119 0.69 16.03 -20.00
CA LEU A 119 1.00 16.19 -18.58
C LEU A 119 2.22 15.35 -18.21
N ALA A 120 3.28 16.02 -17.77
CA ALA A 120 4.46 15.36 -17.20
C ALA A 120 4.26 15.14 -15.71
N ILE A 121 4.31 13.87 -15.28
CA ILE A 121 4.11 13.43 -13.91
C ILE A 121 5.44 12.94 -13.37
N ARG A 122 5.93 13.48 -12.25
CA ARG A 122 7.21 13.07 -11.65
C ARG A 122 7.01 12.52 -10.26
N VAL A 123 8.00 11.76 -9.79
CA VAL A 123 8.03 11.31 -8.40
C VAL A 123 8.34 12.51 -7.51
N SER A 124 7.50 12.75 -6.51
CA SER A 124 7.71 13.82 -5.53
C SER A 124 8.84 13.45 -4.57
N ARG A 125 9.78 14.36 -4.33
CA ARG A 125 10.82 14.20 -3.29
C ARG A 125 10.21 13.99 -1.91
N ALA A 126 9.22 14.80 -1.57
CA ALA A 126 8.50 14.68 -0.32
C ALA A 126 7.75 13.34 -0.25
N GLY A 127 7.17 12.90 -1.37
CA GLY A 127 6.51 11.60 -1.50
C GLY A 127 7.43 10.42 -1.26
N ALA A 128 8.57 10.39 -1.96
CA ALA A 128 9.61 9.37 -1.80
C ALA A 128 10.11 9.29 -0.36
N LEU A 129 10.42 10.43 0.27
CA LEU A 129 10.87 10.49 1.65
C LEU A 129 9.79 10.02 2.63
N ARG A 130 8.53 10.46 2.47
CA ARG A 130 7.42 10.01 3.33
C ARG A 130 7.17 8.50 3.22
N MET A 131 7.33 7.94 2.02
CA MET A 131 7.18 6.50 1.80
C MET A 131 8.31 5.70 2.45
N MET A 132 9.55 6.20 2.39
CA MET A 132 10.72 5.49 2.91
C MET A 132 10.98 5.73 4.41
N ALA A 133 10.53 6.86 4.96
CA ALA A 133 10.79 7.24 6.35
C ALA A 133 10.44 6.16 7.39
N PRO A 134 9.27 5.48 7.34
CA PRO A 134 8.96 4.44 8.32
C PRO A 134 9.98 3.29 8.32
N TYR A 135 10.45 2.88 7.13
CA TYR A 135 11.44 1.80 7.01
C TYR A 135 12.81 2.24 7.54
N LEU A 136 13.23 3.47 7.22
CA LEU A 136 14.48 4.05 7.71
C LEU A 136 14.46 4.22 9.24
N ILE A 137 13.34 4.67 9.81
CA ILE A 137 13.17 4.81 11.27
C ILE A 137 13.31 3.45 11.95
N VAL A 138 12.67 2.40 11.42
CA VAL A 138 12.78 1.05 11.98
C VAL A 138 14.22 0.55 11.93
N ILE A 139 14.92 0.72 10.79
CA ILE A 139 16.33 0.34 10.66
C ILE A 139 17.20 1.07 11.69
N VAL A 140 17.05 2.40 11.80
CA VAL A 140 17.82 3.21 12.75
C VAL A 140 17.52 2.79 14.19
N ALA A 141 16.25 2.55 14.54
CA ALA A 141 15.87 2.08 15.86
C ALA A 141 16.50 0.72 16.21
N LEU A 142 16.51 -0.23 15.25
CA LEU A 142 17.14 -1.54 15.44
C LEU A 142 18.66 -1.45 15.55
N LEU A 143 19.30 -0.54 14.80
CA LEU A 143 20.74 -0.29 14.90
C LEU A 143 21.11 0.32 16.27
N ILE A 144 20.37 1.33 16.72
CA ILE A 144 20.58 1.95 18.04
C ILE A 144 20.37 0.92 19.15
N ALA A 145 19.28 0.16 19.09
CA ALA A 145 19.03 -0.95 19.99
C ALA A 145 20.19 -1.96 20.02
N GLY A 146 20.70 -2.34 18.84
CA GLY A 146 21.81 -3.27 18.70
C GLY A 146 23.09 -2.74 19.34
N ALA A 147 23.36 -1.45 19.20
CA ALA A 147 24.50 -0.79 19.81
C ALA A 147 24.36 -0.65 21.34
N VAL A 148 23.22 -0.11 21.81
CA VAL A 148 22.97 0.18 23.24
C VAL A 148 22.96 -1.10 24.08
N TRP A 149 22.36 -2.18 23.56
CA TRP A 149 22.28 -3.46 24.28
C TRP A 149 23.40 -4.43 23.92
N SER A 150 24.42 -4.00 23.18
CA SER A 150 25.56 -4.84 22.77
C SER A 150 25.11 -6.13 22.09
N MET A 151 24.10 -6.04 21.21
CA MET A 151 23.54 -7.16 20.45
C MET A 151 24.04 -7.12 19.00
N PRO A 152 25.19 -7.75 18.70
CA PRO A 152 25.82 -7.66 17.38
C PRO A 152 24.94 -8.27 16.29
N TRP A 153 24.19 -9.34 16.59
CA TRP A 153 23.28 -9.96 15.63
C TRP A 153 22.13 -9.02 15.21
N LEU A 154 21.65 -8.16 16.11
CA LEU A 154 20.60 -7.18 15.82
C LEU A 154 21.14 -6.07 14.92
N ALA A 155 22.35 -5.59 15.22
CA ALA A 155 23.03 -4.59 14.40
C ALA A 155 23.36 -5.13 13.00
N VAL A 156 23.88 -6.36 12.89
CA VAL A 156 24.16 -7.03 11.61
C VAL A 156 22.86 -7.25 10.83
N GLY A 157 21.81 -7.77 11.47
CA GLY A 157 20.52 -7.98 10.83
C GLY A 157 19.89 -6.69 10.32
N ALA A 158 19.94 -5.61 11.11
CA ALA A 158 19.47 -4.29 10.70
C ALA A 158 20.30 -3.72 9.55
N GLY A 159 21.63 -3.89 9.58
CA GLY A 159 22.53 -3.49 8.50
C GLY A 159 22.23 -4.21 7.18
N LEU A 160 22.01 -5.52 7.23
CA LEU A 160 21.61 -6.31 6.06
C LEU A 160 20.25 -5.87 5.51
N ALA A 161 19.28 -5.57 6.39
CA ALA A 161 17.97 -5.04 6.00
C ALA A 161 18.05 -3.61 5.46
N ALA A 162 19.05 -2.82 5.87
CA ALA A 162 19.24 -1.45 5.42
C ALA A 162 19.64 -1.37 3.95
N VAL A 163 20.44 -2.31 3.45
CA VAL A 163 20.93 -2.32 2.07
C VAL A 163 19.81 -2.20 1.03
N PRO A 164 18.78 -3.07 1.00
CA PRO A 164 17.70 -2.94 0.01
C PRO A 164 16.85 -1.68 0.22
N VAL A 165 16.66 -1.23 1.47
CA VAL A 165 15.88 -0.02 1.77
C VAL A 165 16.61 1.24 1.26
N LEU A 166 17.91 1.35 1.51
CA LEU A 166 18.75 2.45 1.04
C LEU A 166 18.88 2.43 -0.48
N ALA A 167 19.09 1.25 -1.08
CA ALA A 167 19.14 1.10 -2.54
C ALA A 167 17.83 1.56 -3.19
N TYR A 168 16.68 1.14 -2.66
CA TYR A 168 15.37 1.56 -3.16
C TYR A 168 15.11 3.06 -2.92
N THR A 169 15.54 3.60 -1.77
CA THR A 169 15.45 5.05 -1.49
C THR A 169 16.27 5.85 -2.50
N GLY A 170 17.51 5.43 -2.77
CA GLY A 170 18.37 6.04 -3.78
C GLY A 170 17.73 5.99 -5.18
N TYR A 171 17.18 4.83 -5.57
CA TYR A 171 16.42 4.70 -6.80
C TYR A 171 15.27 5.71 -6.90
N LEU A 172 14.43 5.81 -5.87
CA LEU A 172 13.32 6.78 -5.84
C LEU A 172 13.81 8.23 -5.95
N LEU A 173 14.86 8.58 -5.20
CA LEU A 173 15.42 9.93 -5.20
C LEU A 173 16.03 10.30 -6.55
N THR A 174 16.71 9.36 -7.24
CA THR A 174 17.18 9.62 -8.61
C THR A 174 16.03 9.91 -9.57
N GLY A 175 14.87 9.26 -9.38
CA GLY A 175 13.65 9.53 -10.14
C GLY A 175 13.06 10.93 -9.93
N THR A 176 13.48 11.65 -8.89
CA THR A 176 13.04 13.04 -8.61
C THR A 176 13.95 14.12 -9.18
N THR A 177 15.15 13.75 -9.63
CA THR A 177 16.17 14.68 -10.13
C THR A 177 16.44 14.51 -11.62
N THR A 178 16.27 13.30 -12.15
CA THR A 178 16.38 13.02 -13.59
C THR A 178 15.02 13.14 -14.25
N ASP A 179 15.01 13.35 -15.58
CA ASP A 179 13.79 13.45 -16.40
C ASP A 179 13.09 12.08 -16.60
N ARG A 180 12.96 11.33 -15.50
CA ARG A 180 12.34 10.01 -15.38
C ARG A 180 10.84 10.11 -15.11
N GLY A 181 10.22 11.21 -15.50
CA GLY A 181 8.78 11.40 -15.39
C GLY A 181 8.01 10.47 -16.31
N ILE A 182 6.73 10.29 -16.00
CA ILE A 182 5.74 9.66 -16.86
C ILE A 182 5.08 10.78 -17.65
N ILE A 183 4.99 10.66 -18.96
CA ILE A 183 4.30 11.63 -19.80
C ILE A 183 2.94 11.06 -20.17
N LEU A 184 1.90 11.82 -19.91
CA LEU A 184 0.52 11.54 -20.28
C LEU A 184 0.19 12.41 -21.49
N ASP A 185 -0.09 11.81 -22.64
CA ASP A 185 -0.37 12.55 -23.88
C ASP A 185 -1.51 11.92 -24.69
N ALA A 186 -1.72 12.40 -25.92
CA ALA A 186 -2.78 11.91 -26.80
C ALA A 186 -2.62 10.44 -27.23
N HIS A 187 -1.43 9.86 -27.08
CA HIS A 187 -1.14 8.48 -27.49
C HIS A 187 -1.14 7.51 -26.32
N GLY A 188 -0.95 7.98 -25.08
CA GLY A 188 -1.06 7.14 -23.89
C GLY A 188 -0.21 7.60 -22.73
N LEU A 189 0.26 6.61 -21.95
CA LEU A 189 1.26 6.79 -20.92
C LEU A 189 2.63 6.39 -21.44
N HIS A 190 3.56 7.33 -21.40
CA HIS A 190 4.93 7.15 -21.86
C HIS A 190 5.90 7.17 -20.69
N TYR A 191 6.85 6.23 -20.70
CA TYR A 191 7.95 6.13 -19.75
C TYR A 191 9.26 6.30 -20.52
N PRO A 192 9.70 7.55 -20.83
CA PRO A 192 10.83 7.80 -21.70
C PRO A 192 12.10 7.06 -21.26
N HIS A 193 12.36 7.03 -19.95
CA HIS A 193 13.52 6.36 -19.38
C HIS A 193 13.52 4.84 -19.56
N ARG A 194 12.33 4.22 -19.62
CA ARG A 194 12.17 2.75 -19.73
C ARG A 194 11.88 2.28 -21.14
N ARG A 195 11.72 3.22 -22.09
CA ARG A 195 11.18 2.95 -23.44
C ARG A 195 9.90 2.12 -23.40
N ALA A 196 9.11 2.32 -22.34
CA ALA A 196 7.84 1.64 -22.16
C ALA A 196 6.70 2.60 -22.51
N GLN A 197 5.67 2.08 -23.16
CA GLN A 197 4.49 2.83 -23.55
C GLN A 197 3.25 1.98 -23.30
N VAL A 198 2.21 2.64 -22.80
CA VAL A 198 0.87 2.07 -22.67
C VAL A 198 -0.06 2.96 -23.45
N ALA A 199 -0.46 2.49 -24.64
CA ALA A 199 -1.38 3.22 -25.48
C ALA A 199 -2.80 3.22 -24.88
N TRP A 200 -3.60 4.25 -25.18
CA TRP A 200 -4.96 4.36 -24.62
C TRP A 200 -5.86 3.17 -24.99
N GLU A 201 -5.65 2.55 -26.14
CA GLU A 201 -6.37 1.35 -26.60
C GLU A 201 -6.07 0.13 -25.73
N SER A 202 -4.93 0.13 -25.02
CA SER A 202 -4.60 -0.91 -24.05
C SER A 202 -5.27 -0.71 -22.69
N VAL A 203 -5.82 0.49 -22.44
CA VAL A 203 -6.50 0.85 -21.19
C VAL A 203 -8.00 0.59 -21.35
N ARG A 204 -8.51 -0.36 -20.56
CA ARG A 204 -9.93 -0.69 -20.50
C ARG A 204 -10.73 0.33 -19.70
N GLU A 205 -10.18 0.77 -18.58
CA GLU A 205 -10.89 1.62 -17.61
C GLU A 205 -9.90 2.42 -16.76
N ILE A 206 -10.26 3.63 -16.38
CA ILE A 206 -9.52 4.43 -15.40
C ILE A 206 -10.30 4.45 -14.09
N ARG A 207 -9.68 4.04 -12.99
CA ARG A 207 -10.30 4.02 -11.67
C ARG A 207 -9.54 4.89 -10.69
N VAL A 208 -10.27 5.62 -9.86
CA VAL A 208 -9.73 6.35 -8.71
C VAL A 208 -10.24 5.69 -7.43
N PHE A 209 -9.29 5.24 -6.62
CA PHE A 209 -9.52 4.63 -5.32
C PHE A 209 -9.05 5.55 -4.21
N PRO A 210 -9.74 5.60 -3.07
CA PRO A 210 -9.18 6.22 -1.89
C PRO A 210 -8.09 5.27 -1.35
N LEU A 211 -6.91 5.80 -1.02
CA LEU A 211 -5.80 4.99 -0.49
C LEU A 211 -6.19 4.31 0.83
N ARG A 212 -7.01 5.02 1.63
CA ARG A 212 -7.56 4.60 2.94
C ARG A 212 -6.52 3.92 3.83
N ALA A 213 -5.28 4.44 3.82
CA ALA A 213 -4.24 3.93 4.70
C ALA A 213 -4.48 4.35 6.16
N THR A 214 -5.35 5.31 6.46
CA THR A 214 -5.93 5.56 7.79
C THR A 214 -7.34 6.13 7.62
N ALA A 215 -8.13 6.17 8.69
CA ALA A 215 -9.43 6.86 8.67
C ALA A 215 -9.33 8.36 8.30
N SER A 216 -8.15 8.96 8.48
CA SER A 216 -7.83 10.35 8.14
C SER A 216 -7.10 10.51 6.79
N ASP A 217 -6.76 9.43 6.09
CA ASP A 217 -5.98 9.51 4.85
C ASP A 217 -6.89 9.85 3.68
N GLN A 218 -6.80 11.09 3.20
CA GLN A 218 -7.57 11.61 2.06
C GLN A 218 -6.89 11.34 0.72
N ARG A 219 -5.69 10.75 0.70
CA ARG A 219 -4.96 10.49 -0.54
C ARG A 219 -5.71 9.50 -1.42
N GLN A 220 -5.55 9.67 -2.73
CA GLN A 220 -6.17 8.84 -3.75
C GLN A 220 -5.12 8.01 -4.50
N VAL A 221 -5.58 6.99 -5.22
CA VAL A 221 -4.79 6.14 -6.09
C VAL A 221 -5.52 6.07 -7.42
N ILE A 222 -4.85 6.44 -8.50
CA ILE A 222 -5.35 6.17 -9.85
C ILE A 222 -4.80 4.84 -10.34
N ALA A 223 -5.67 4.02 -10.91
CA ALA A 223 -5.33 2.76 -11.53
C ALA A 223 -5.83 2.76 -12.98
N PHE A 224 -4.93 2.44 -13.90
CA PHE A 224 -5.25 2.26 -15.31
C PHE A 224 -5.43 0.78 -15.55
N ILE A 225 -6.67 0.31 -15.63
CA ILE A 225 -6.99 -1.10 -15.81
C ILE A 225 -6.68 -1.48 -17.26
N LEU A 226 -5.72 -2.38 -17.47
CA LEU A 226 -5.28 -2.78 -18.81
C LEU A 226 -6.08 -3.99 -19.32
N HIS A 227 -6.19 -4.11 -20.65
CA HIS A 227 -6.69 -5.33 -21.29
C HIS A 227 -5.72 -6.51 -21.10
N ASP A 228 -4.41 -6.24 -21.23
CA ASP A 228 -3.34 -7.21 -20.97
C ASP A 228 -2.22 -6.55 -20.13
N ASP A 229 -2.22 -6.85 -18.84
CA ASP A 229 -1.18 -6.42 -17.92
C ASP A 229 0.22 -6.96 -18.31
N GLU A 230 0.31 -8.18 -18.86
CA GLU A 230 1.60 -8.80 -19.15
C GLU A 230 2.32 -8.12 -20.32
N HIS A 231 1.57 -7.56 -21.28
CA HIS A 231 2.15 -6.72 -22.33
C HIS A 231 2.89 -5.50 -21.76
N TYR A 232 2.32 -4.85 -20.75
CA TYR A 232 2.98 -3.74 -20.03
C TYR A 232 4.14 -4.24 -19.17
N LEU A 233 3.94 -5.30 -18.40
CA LEU A 233 4.93 -5.81 -17.45
C LEU A 233 6.21 -6.32 -18.13
N ARG A 234 6.13 -6.86 -19.35
CA ARG A 234 7.29 -7.29 -20.14
C ARG A 234 8.20 -6.14 -20.57
N GLN A 235 7.68 -4.91 -20.62
CA GLN A 235 8.46 -3.72 -20.96
C GLN A 235 9.28 -3.20 -19.77
N LEU A 236 9.02 -3.71 -18.56
CA LEU A 236 9.69 -3.28 -17.34
C LEU A 236 10.81 -4.23 -16.93
N PRO A 237 11.84 -3.75 -16.22
CA PRO A 237 12.78 -4.61 -15.51
C PRO A 237 12.06 -5.59 -14.58
N ALA A 238 12.56 -6.82 -14.47
CA ALA A 238 11.89 -7.91 -13.74
C ALA A 238 11.51 -7.57 -12.29
N TRP A 239 12.34 -6.78 -11.60
CA TRP A 239 12.08 -6.36 -10.23
C TRP A 239 10.95 -5.32 -10.14
N GLU A 240 10.86 -4.38 -11.09
CA GLU A 240 9.76 -3.41 -11.17
C GLU A 240 8.46 -4.11 -11.54
N ALA A 241 8.50 -5.01 -12.53
CA ALA A 241 7.36 -5.83 -12.91
C ALA A 241 6.83 -6.63 -11.70
N ARG A 242 7.72 -7.14 -10.84
CA ARG A 242 7.33 -7.81 -9.60
C ARG A 242 6.61 -6.88 -8.63
N LEU A 243 7.06 -5.63 -8.46
CA LEU A 243 6.37 -4.63 -7.63
C LEU A 243 5.01 -4.26 -8.22
N CYS A 244 4.93 -4.02 -9.54
CA CYS A 244 3.67 -3.73 -10.24
C CYS A 244 2.66 -4.88 -10.10
N ARG A 245 3.09 -6.14 -10.22
CA ARG A 245 2.22 -7.31 -9.98
C ARG A 245 1.66 -7.36 -8.55
N MET A 246 2.36 -6.82 -7.56
CA MET A 246 1.84 -6.75 -6.18
C MET A 246 0.66 -5.76 -6.08
N ASN A 247 0.64 -4.71 -6.91
CA ASN A 247 -0.43 -3.71 -6.94
C ASN A 247 -1.74 -4.29 -7.50
N ARG A 248 -1.65 -5.25 -8.43
CA ARG A 248 -2.83 -5.92 -9.02
C ARG A 248 -3.76 -6.52 -7.98
N LYS A 249 -3.21 -7.09 -6.90
CA LYS A 249 -4.02 -7.66 -5.79
C LYS A 249 -4.76 -6.60 -4.98
N THR A 250 -4.35 -5.34 -5.08
CA THR A 250 -4.86 -4.24 -4.26
C THR A 250 -5.70 -3.24 -5.03
N TYR A 251 -5.40 -3.04 -6.31
CA TYR A 251 -6.06 -2.03 -7.15
C TYR A 251 -6.58 -2.60 -8.47
N LEU A 252 -6.54 -3.93 -8.64
CA LEU A 252 -6.92 -4.65 -9.87
C LEU A 252 -6.12 -4.28 -11.13
N SER A 253 -5.09 -3.44 -10.99
CA SER A 253 -4.16 -3.08 -12.05
C SER A 253 -2.72 -3.12 -11.58
N SER A 254 -1.84 -3.48 -12.50
CA SER A 254 -0.40 -3.40 -12.32
C SER A 254 0.15 -1.97 -12.52
N LEU A 255 -0.64 -1.10 -13.15
CA LEU A 255 -0.32 0.30 -13.46
C LEU A 255 -1.13 1.24 -12.54
N VAL A 256 -0.47 1.74 -11.50
CA VAL A 256 -1.08 2.62 -10.50
C VAL A 256 -0.19 3.82 -10.17
N MET A 257 -0.80 4.95 -9.82
CA MET A 257 -0.11 6.11 -9.25
C MET A 257 -0.82 6.53 -7.96
N ILE A 258 -0.03 6.89 -6.95
CA ILE A 258 -0.53 7.20 -5.60
C ILE A 258 -0.34 8.69 -5.34
N ASP A 259 -1.38 9.33 -4.84
CA ASP A 259 -1.36 10.74 -4.49
C ASP A 259 -0.33 11.03 -3.39
N GLY A 260 0.36 12.15 -3.53
CA GLY A 260 1.49 12.54 -2.71
C GLY A 260 2.77 11.70 -2.93
N PHE A 261 2.76 10.61 -3.70
CA PHE A 261 3.97 9.96 -4.21
C PHE A 261 4.43 10.61 -5.52
N VAL A 262 3.49 11.01 -6.36
CA VAL A 262 3.73 11.86 -7.52
C VAL A 262 3.61 13.34 -7.14
N ASP A 263 4.18 14.23 -7.96
CA ASP A 263 4.15 15.69 -7.79
C ASP A 263 2.81 16.32 -8.21
N THR A 264 2.03 15.60 -9.01
CA THR A 264 0.75 16.05 -9.54
C THR A 264 -0.42 15.35 -8.82
N PRO A 265 -1.46 16.08 -8.38
CA PRO A 265 -2.60 15.47 -7.71
C PRO A 265 -3.30 14.44 -8.59
N VAL A 266 -3.72 13.32 -7.99
CA VAL A 266 -4.40 12.23 -8.71
C VAL A 266 -5.66 12.69 -9.44
N GLY A 267 -6.43 13.61 -8.86
CA GLY A 267 -7.62 14.17 -9.52
C GLY A 267 -7.30 14.89 -10.84
N VAL A 268 -6.15 15.58 -10.92
CA VAL A 268 -5.69 16.24 -12.15
C VAL A 268 -5.27 15.20 -13.18
N ILE A 269 -4.48 14.20 -12.76
CA ILE A 269 -4.05 13.10 -13.64
C ILE A 269 -5.28 12.38 -14.22
N ALA A 270 -6.29 12.11 -13.38
CA ALA A 270 -7.53 11.46 -13.80
C ALA A 270 -8.32 12.30 -14.81
N ALA A 271 -8.48 13.60 -14.56
CA ALA A 271 -9.18 14.51 -15.45
C ALA A 271 -8.47 14.64 -16.81
N THR A 272 -7.14 14.78 -16.82
CA THR A 272 -6.35 14.84 -18.05
C THR A 272 -6.39 13.52 -18.80
N ALA A 273 -6.27 12.38 -18.09
CA ALA A 273 -6.39 11.06 -18.72
C ALA A 273 -7.78 10.84 -19.34
N ALA A 274 -8.85 11.27 -18.67
CA ALA A 274 -10.20 11.24 -19.21
C ALA A 274 -10.33 12.08 -20.49
N ALA A 275 -9.77 13.29 -20.48
CA ALA A 275 -9.81 14.20 -21.62
C ALA A 275 -9.07 13.64 -22.85
N LEU A 276 -7.89 13.05 -22.63
CA LEU A 276 -7.04 12.52 -23.69
C LEU A 276 -7.53 11.18 -24.24
N SER A 277 -7.93 10.26 -23.36
CA SER A 277 -8.35 8.90 -23.74
C SER A 277 -9.82 8.80 -24.15
N ARG A 278 -10.65 9.78 -23.75
CA ARG A 278 -12.13 9.73 -23.81
C ARG A 278 -12.74 8.54 -23.04
N LEU A 279 -11.97 7.90 -22.15
CA LEU A 279 -12.46 6.83 -21.29
C LEU A 279 -13.16 7.40 -20.06
N PRO A 280 -14.22 6.73 -19.57
CA PRO A 280 -14.83 7.11 -18.30
C PRO A 280 -13.84 6.87 -17.15
N VAL A 281 -13.80 7.83 -16.22
CA VAL A 281 -13.11 7.69 -14.94
C VAL A 281 -14.12 7.31 -13.89
N THR A 282 -13.94 6.15 -13.27
CA THR A 282 -14.78 5.70 -12.15
C THR A 282 -14.13 6.13 -10.83
N ALA A 283 -14.76 7.05 -10.08
CA ALA A 283 -14.33 7.41 -8.74
C ALA A 283 -15.10 6.60 -7.68
N SER A 284 -14.35 5.92 -6.80
CA SER A 284 -14.92 5.30 -5.59
C SER A 284 -14.77 6.27 -4.41
N HIS A 285 -15.89 6.65 -3.78
CA HIS A 285 -15.90 7.50 -2.58
C HIS A 285 -15.66 6.66 -1.32
#